data_AF-A0A3C1P6D2-F1
#
_entry.id   AF-A0A3C1P6D2-F1
#
_cell.length_a   1.000
_cell.length_b   1.000
_cell.length_c   1.000
_cell.angle_alpha   90.00
_cell.angle_beta   90.00
_cell.angle_gamma   90.00
#
_symmetry.space_group_name_H-M   'P 1'
#
loop_
_entity.id
_entity.type
_entity.pdbx_description
1 polymer ?
#
loop_
_entity_poly.entity_id
_entity_poly.type
_entity_poly.pdbx_seq_one_letter_code
_entity_poly.pdbx_strand_id
1 'polypeptide(L)'
;MTWFEAVVLGVIQGLTEFLPISSSAHLLIMSQLFGWSDPGAAFTAVTQIGTETAVIIYFRREIWSILRAWSRSLVDADARRDPDARMGWLVIIGTIPIAVLGLIFARQIETVARNLWLTAIMLIVFGILLG
;
A
#
# COMPACT_ATOMS: atom_id res chain seq x y z
N MET A 1 7.89 -14.01 18.12
CA MET A 1 8.83 -13.72 17.02
C MET A 1 10.18 -13.32 17.59
N THR A 2 11.26 -13.84 17.02
CA THR A 2 12.62 -13.41 17.34
C THR A 2 13.02 -12.18 16.51
N TRP A 3 14.06 -11.46 16.92
CA TRP A 3 14.60 -10.33 16.14
C TRP A 3 15.09 -10.75 14.75
N PHE A 4 15.62 -11.96 14.63
CA PHE A 4 16.06 -12.51 13.34
C PHE A 4 14.87 -12.69 12.39
N GLU A 5 13.78 -13.32 12.86
CA GLU A 5 12.54 -13.48 12.11
C GLU A 5 11.99 -12.13 11.66
N ALA A 6 11.95 -11.15 12.58
CA ALA A 6 11.45 -9.80 12.29
C ALA A 6 12.28 -9.09 11.20
N VAL A 7 13.61 -9.23 11.22
CA VAL A 7 14.48 -8.66 10.19
C VAL A 7 14.25 -9.33 8.84
N VAL A 8 14.19 -10.66 8.79
CA VAL A 8 13.97 -11.40 7.54
C VAL A 8 12.62 -11.04 6.93
N LEU A 9 11.56 -11.06 7.74
CA LEU A 9 10.22 -10.69 7.29
C LEU A 9 10.12 -9.21 6.92
N GLY A 10 10.81 -8.31 7.62
CA GLY A 10 10.90 -6.90 7.25
C GLY A 10 11.56 -6.68 5.89
N VAL A 11 12.63 -7.43 5.58
CA VAL A 11 13.27 -7.40 4.26
C VAL A 11 12.31 -7.91 3.18
N ILE A 12 11.61 -9.03 3.44
CA ILE A 12 10.61 -9.56 2.50
C ILE A 12 9.50 -8.54 2.25
N GLN A 13 8.95 -7.91 3.30
CA GLN A 13 7.96 -6.84 3.17
C GLN A 13 8.50 -5.71 2.28
N GLY A 14 9.71 -5.22 2.57
CA GLY A 14 10.32 -4.12 1.81
C GLY A 14 10.55 -4.45 0.34
N LEU A 15 10.90 -5.69 0.00
CA LEU A 15 11.10 -6.12 -1.38
C LEU A 15 9.79 -6.37 -2.13
N THR A 16 8.74 -6.80 -1.42
CA THR A 16 7.49 -7.26 -2.05
C THR A 16 6.39 -6.21 -2.06
N GLU A 17 6.41 -5.19 -1.19
CA GLU A 17 5.37 -4.16 -1.13
C GLU A 17 5.30 -3.31 -2.42
N PHE A 18 6.44 -3.06 -3.05
CA PHE A 18 6.50 -2.23 -4.26
C PHE A 18 6.27 -3.02 -5.55
N LEU A 19 6.24 -4.35 -5.44
CA LEU A 19 5.97 -5.24 -6.55
C LEU A 19 4.50 -5.67 -6.49
N PRO A 20 3.81 -5.81 -7.63
CA PRO A 20 2.39 -6.21 -7.65
C PRO A 20 2.23 -7.73 -7.43
N ILE A 21 2.80 -8.25 -6.34
CA ILE A 21 2.86 -9.69 -6.03
C ILE A 21 2.31 -10.05 -4.63
N SER A 22 1.68 -9.09 -3.94
CA SER A 22 1.11 -9.22 -2.58
C SER A 22 2.14 -9.56 -1.50
N SER A 23 2.58 -8.53 -0.79
CA SER A 23 3.51 -8.62 0.34
C SER A 23 2.97 -9.42 1.51
N SER A 24 1.70 -9.24 1.88
CA SER A 24 1.05 -9.96 2.98
C SER A 24 0.99 -11.47 2.75
N ALA A 25 0.80 -11.91 1.50
CA ALA A 25 0.86 -13.33 1.14
C ALA A 25 2.29 -13.88 1.33
N HIS A 26 3.31 -13.14 0.89
CA HIS A 26 4.71 -13.55 1.06
C HIS A 26 5.12 -13.64 2.54
N LEU A 27 4.70 -12.70 3.39
CA LEU A 27 4.94 -12.78 4.84
C LEU A 27 4.32 -14.02 5.48
N LEU A 28 3.09 -14.37 5.08
CA LEU A 28 2.40 -15.55 5.58
C LEU A 28 3.09 -16.84 5.12
N ILE A 29 3.38 -16.95 3.82
CA ILE A 29 4.02 -18.15 3.23
C ILE A 29 5.40 -18.37 3.86
N MET A 30 6.22 -17.34 3.97
CA MET A 30 7.58 -17.47 4.52
C MET A 30 7.54 -17.89 5.99
N SER A 31 6.64 -17.30 6.79
CA SER A 31 6.46 -17.70 8.19
C SER A 31 6.06 -19.17 8.32
N GLN A 32 5.15 -19.67 7.48
CA GLN A 32 4.75 -21.08 7.47
C GLN A 32 5.89 -22.00 7.02
N LEU A 33 6.63 -21.63 5.97
CA LEU A 33 7.76 -22.43 5.45
C LEU A 33 8.88 -22.60 6.48
N PHE A 34 9.18 -21.56 7.26
CA PHE A 34 10.21 -21.60 8.30
C PHE A 34 9.69 -22.06 9.67
N GLY A 35 8.39 -22.41 9.78
CA GLY A 35 7.76 -22.83 11.04
C GLY A 35 7.70 -21.72 12.09
N TRP A 36 7.73 -20.46 11.66
CA TRP A 36 7.62 -19.29 12.54
C TRP A 36 6.17 -19.02 12.93
N SER A 37 5.99 -18.42 14.10
CA SER A 37 4.68 -17.89 14.50
C SER A 37 4.19 -16.87 13.48
N ASP A 38 2.89 -16.87 13.18
CA ASP A 38 2.28 -15.86 12.32
C ASP A 38 2.66 -14.44 12.82
N PRO A 39 3.27 -13.58 11.98
CA PRO A 39 3.56 -12.19 12.33
C PRO A 39 2.33 -11.44 12.85
N GLY A 40 1.15 -11.84 12.36
CA GLY A 40 -0.10 -11.24 12.75
C GLY A 40 -0.31 -9.85 12.13
N ALA A 41 -1.51 -9.33 12.36
CA ALA A 41 -1.93 -8.05 11.80
C ALA A 41 -1.08 -6.88 12.30
N ALA A 42 -0.65 -6.91 13.56
CA ALA A 42 0.14 -5.83 14.16
C ALA A 42 1.52 -5.69 13.52
N PHE A 43 2.24 -6.80 13.30
CA PHE A 43 3.54 -6.77 12.62
C PHE A 43 3.38 -6.26 11.18
N THR A 44 2.41 -6.81 10.45
CA THR A 44 2.12 -6.42 9.06
C THR A 44 1.81 -4.92 8.96
N ALA A 45 1.01 -4.37 9.87
CA ALA A 45 0.70 -2.94 9.88
C ALA A 45 1.95 -2.08 10.15
N VAL A 46 2.79 -2.47 11.10
CA VAL A 46 4.03 -1.73 11.42
C VAL A 46 5.02 -1.76 10.25
N THR A 47 5.21 -2.92 9.62
CA THR A 47 6.14 -3.04 8.48
C THR A 47 5.60 -2.31 7.24
N GLN A 48 4.28 -2.27 7.05
CA GLN A 48 3.64 -1.48 5.99
C GLN A 48 3.84 0.03 6.19
N ILE A 49 3.71 0.54 7.42
CA ILE A 49 4.08 1.92 7.75
C ILE A 49 5.56 2.18 7.41
N GLY A 50 6.44 1.21 7.66
CA GLY A 50 7.85 1.29 7.29
C GLY A 50 8.05 1.48 5.78
N THR A 51 7.37 0.69 4.95
CA THR A 51 7.44 0.80 3.48
C THR A 51 6.81 2.09 2.95
N GLU A 52 5.68 2.53 3.52
CA GLU A 52 5.07 3.81 3.18
C GLU A 52 5.98 4.99 3.54
N THR A 53 6.63 4.93 4.70
CA THR A 53 7.61 5.94 5.13
C THR A 53 8.79 6.00 4.16
N ALA A 54 9.26 4.85 3.68
CA ALA A 54 10.32 4.81 2.67
C ALA A 54 9.92 5.52 1.37
N VAL A 55 8.68 5.36 0.90
CA VAL A 55 8.14 6.08 -0.27
C VAL A 55 8.10 7.58 -0.02
N ILE A 56 7.59 8.01 1.15
CA ILE A 56 7.51 9.44 1.51
C ILE A 56 8.91 10.06 1.54
N ILE A 57 9.90 9.37 2.13
CA ILE A 57 11.28 9.86 2.19
C ILE A 57 11.91 9.92 0.79
N TYR A 58 11.73 8.86 -0.01
CA TYR A 58 12.30 8.76 -1.35
C TYR A 58 11.76 9.86 -2.26
N PHE A 59 10.43 9.99 -2.36
CA PHE A 59 9.73 10.99 -3.18
C PHE A 59 9.46 12.32 -2.46
N ARG A 60 10.20 12.63 -1.38
CA ARG A 60 9.92 13.82 -0.55
C ARG A 60 9.92 15.13 -1.32
N ARG A 61 10.73 15.24 -2.39
CA ARG A 61 10.85 16.47 -3.19
C ARG A 61 9.67 16.60 -4.15
N GLU A 62 9.30 15.50 -4.80
CA GLU A 62 8.17 15.39 -5.71
C GLU A 62 6.86 15.62 -4.98
N ILE A 63 6.66 14.95 -3.84
CA ILE A 63 5.50 15.14 -2.96
C ILE A 63 5.41 16.61 -2.53
N TRP A 64 6.51 17.21 -2.12
CA TRP A 64 6.53 18.61 -1.71
C TRP A 64 6.23 19.59 -2.86
N SER A 65 6.71 19.29 -4.07
CA SER A 65 6.38 20.05 -5.28
C SER A 65 4.88 20.00 -5.58
N ILE A 66 4.31 18.78 -5.61
CA ILE A 66 2.87 18.53 -5.81
C ILE A 66 2.04 19.26 -4.75
N LEU A 67 2.39 19.15 -3.46
CA LEU A 67 1.65 19.81 -2.38
C LEU A 67 1.69 21.34 -2.50
N ARG A 68 2.83 21.92 -2.86
CA ARG A 68 2.96 23.37 -3.07
C ARG A 68 2.18 23.86 -4.28
N ALA A 69 2.27 23.16 -5.41
CA ALA A 69 1.53 23.51 -6.62
C ALA A 69 0.01 23.37 -6.40
N TRP A 70 -0.42 22.26 -5.80
CA TRP A 70 -1.81 22.00 -5.46
C TRP A 70 -2.38 23.04 -4.49
N SER A 71 -1.67 23.37 -3.39
CA SER A 71 -2.14 24.37 -2.42
C SER A 71 -2.27 25.78 -3.04
N ARG A 72 -1.38 26.17 -3.95
CA ARG A 72 -1.52 27.42 -4.71
C ARG A 72 -2.74 27.41 -5.64
N SER A 73 -3.01 26.26 -6.27
CA SER A 73 -4.15 26.10 -7.20
C SER A 73 -5.53 26.29 -6.57
N LEU A 74 -5.62 26.22 -5.22
CA LEU A 74 -6.84 26.49 -4.47
C LEU A 74 -7.24 27.97 -4.54
N VAL A 75 -6.27 28.87 -4.62
CA VAL A 75 -6.48 30.34 -4.55
C VAL A 75 -6.25 30.99 -5.91
N ASP A 76 -5.30 30.48 -6.71
CA ASP A 76 -4.96 31.01 -8.02
C ASP A 76 -5.45 30.06 -9.14
N ALA A 77 -6.28 30.60 -10.04
CA ALA A 77 -6.83 29.86 -11.16
C ALA A 77 -5.78 29.53 -12.23
N ASP A 78 -4.77 30.37 -12.42
CA ASP A 78 -3.70 30.12 -13.40
C ASP A 78 -2.76 29.01 -12.92
N ALA A 79 -2.54 28.92 -11.60
CA ALA A 79 -1.78 27.83 -10.97
C ALA A 79 -2.43 26.44 -11.15
N ARG A 80 -3.71 26.36 -11.55
CA ARG A 80 -4.37 25.08 -11.88
C ARG A 80 -3.88 24.43 -13.16
N ARG A 81 -3.16 25.19 -14.01
CA ARG A 81 -2.55 24.67 -15.24
C ARG A 81 -1.22 23.95 -14.97
N ASP A 82 -0.66 24.12 -13.78
CA ASP A 82 0.55 23.43 -13.36
C ASP A 82 0.32 21.90 -13.34
N PRO A 83 1.15 21.10 -14.04
CA PRO A 83 1.07 19.65 -14.01
C PRO A 83 1.08 19.07 -12.58
N ASP A 84 1.88 19.64 -11.68
CA ASP A 84 1.99 19.18 -10.30
C ASP A 84 0.71 19.47 -9.50
N ALA A 85 0.07 20.61 -9.76
CA ALA A 85 -1.23 20.92 -9.17
C ALA A 85 -2.32 19.95 -9.65
N ARG A 86 -2.33 19.64 -10.95
CA ARG A 86 -3.23 18.66 -11.54
C ARG A 86 -3.00 17.26 -10.96
N MET A 87 -1.74 16.86 -10.78
CA MET A 87 -1.40 15.60 -10.12
C MET A 87 -1.95 15.54 -8.70
N GLY A 88 -1.84 16.61 -7.92
CA GLY A 88 -2.44 16.68 -6.58
C GLY A 88 -3.96 16.44 -6.58
N TRP A 89 -4.68 17.06 -7.51
CA TRP A 89 -6.12 16.82 -7.69
C TRP A 89 -6.44 15.39 -8.13
N LEU A 90 -5.68 14.85 -9.07
CA LEU A 90 -5.87 13.48 -9.56
C LEU A 90 -5.63 12.45 -8.45
N VAL A 91 -4.63 12.66 -7.59
CA VAL A 91 -4.39 11.80 -6.42
C VAL A 91 -5.59 11.86 -5.49
N ILE A 92 -6.09 13.05 -5.14
CA ILE A 92 -7.27 13.20 -4.26
C ILE A 92 -8.49 12.49 -4.86
N ILE A 93 -8.79 12.74 -6.15
CA ILE A 93 -9.92 12.14 -6.85
C ILE A 93 -9.77 10.62 -6.92
N GLY A 94 -8.56 10.11 -7.15
CA GLY A 94 -8.26 8.68 -7.18
C GLY A 94 -8.38 8.00 -5.81
N THR A 95 -8.03 8.70 -4.73
CA THR A 95 -8.08 8.16 -3.35
C THR A 95 -9.49 8.15 -2.77
N ILE A 96 -10.36 9.11 -3.14
CA ILE A 96 -11.72 9.21 -2.56
C ILE A 96 -12.54 7.92 -2.74
N PRO A 97 -12.68 7.32 -3.95
CA PRO A 97 -13.43 6.08 -4.12
C PRO A 97 -12.87 4.93 -3.27
N ILE A 98 -11.55 4.83 -3.16
CA ILE A 98 -10.88 3.78 -2.38
C ILE A 98 -11.20 3.95 -0.89
N ALA A 99 -11.11 5.17 -0.36
CA ALA A 99 -11.42 5.45 1.04
C ALA A 99 -12.91 5.23 1.34
N VAL A 100 -13.81 5.69 0.47
CA VAL A 100 -15.27 5.52 0.63
C VAL A 100 -15.65 4.05 0.61
N LEU A 101 -15.21 3.30 -0.40
CA LEU A 101 -15.48 1.86 -0.49
C LEU A 101 -14.83 1.10 0.68
N GLY A 102 -13.59 1.44 1.05
CA GLY A 102 -12.90 0.85 2.20
C GLY A 102 -13.67 1.03 3.50
N LEU A 103 -14.24 2.22 3.75
CA LEU A 103 -15.05 2.48 4.95
C LEU A 103 -16.41 1.77 4.90
N ILE A 104 -17.09 1.79 3.76
CA ILE A 104 -18.41 1.14 3.60
C ILE A 104 -18.29 -0.39 3.76
N PHE A 105 -17.24 -0.99 3.21
CA PHE A 105 -17.04 -2.44 3.17
C PHE A 105 -16.07 -2.96 4.23
N ALA A 106 -15.65 -2.14 5.21
CA ALA A 106 -14.63 -2.51 6.19
C ALA A 106 -14.91 -3.85 6.88
N ARG A 107 -16.15 -4.09 7.34
CA ARG A 107 -16.54 -5.35 8.01
C ARG A 107 -16.47 -6.56 7.07
N GLN A 108 -16.87 -6.40 5.82
CA GLN A 108 -16.85 -7.45 4.80
C GLN A 108 -15.40 -7.78 4.41
N ILE A 109 -14.52 -6.77 4.34
CA ILE A 109 -13.10 -6.95 4.07
C ILE A 109 -12.45 -7.73 5.23
N GLU A 110 -12.73 -7.37 6.48
CA GLU A 110 -12.16 -8.05 7.66
C GLU A 110 -12.63 -9.52 7.80
N THR A 111 -13.82 -9.86 7.30
CA THR A 111 -14.42 -11.18 7.48
C THR A 111 -14.33 -12.06 6.24
N VAL A 112 -14.87 -11.60 5.10
CA VAL A 112 -15.00 -12.37 3.86
C VAL A 112 -13.71 -12.32 3.03
N ALA A 113 -13.01 -11.18 3.02
CA ALA A 113 -11.80 -11.03 2.22
C ALA A 113 -10.57 -11.74 2.82
N ARG A 114 -10.66 -12.24 4.06
CA ARG A 114 -9.66 -13.13 4.67
C ARG A 114 -9.77 -14.60 4.24
N ASN A 115 -10.66 -14.93 3.29
CA ASN A 115 -10.74 -16.27 2.73
C ASN A 115 -9.55 -16.55 1.79
N LEU A 116 -8.75 -17.58 2.11
CA LEU A 116 -7.56 -17.98 1.35
C LEU A 116 -7.86 -18.24 -0.14
N TRP A 117 -9.03 -18.79 -0.46
CA TRP A 117 -9.45 -19.04 -1.84
C TRP A 117 -9.71 -17.73 -2.60
N LEU A 118 -10.31 -16.74 -1.93
CA LEU A 118 -10.53 -15.43 -2.54
C LEU A 118 -9.19 -14.75 -2.82
N THR A 119 -8.28 -14.76 -1.85
CA THR A 119 -6.92 -14.20 -2.03
C THR A 119 -6.19 -14.88 -3.19
N ALA A 120 -6.22 -16.21 -3.26
CA ALA A 120 -5.58 -16.97 -4.33
C ALA A 120 -6.18 -16.64 -5.72
N ILE A 121 -7.51 -16.57 -5.83
CA ILE A 121 -8.18 -16.20 -7.08
C ILE A 121 -7.80 -14.78 -7.49
N MET A 122 -7.81 -13.81 -6.55
CA MET A 122 -7.43 -12.44 -6.83
C MET A 122 -5.98 -12.32 -7.29
N LEU A 123 -5.05 -13.08 -6.71
CA LEU A 123 -3.65 -13.13 -7.16
C LEU A 123 -3.51 -13.68 -8.58
N ILE A 124 -4.23 -14.75 -8.92
CA ILE A 124 -4.22 -15.34 -10.27
C ILE A 124 -4.78 -14.34 -11.29
N VAL A 125 -5.93 -13.73 -10.98
CA VAL A 125 -6.59 -12.75 -11.85
C VAL A 125 -5.69 -11.53 -12.06
N PHE A 126 -5.08 -11.01 -11.00
CA PHE A 126 -4.13 -9.89 -11.12
C PHE A 126 -2.88 -10.28 -11.91
N GLY A 127 -2.34 -11.49 -11.71
CA GLY A 127 -1.23 -12.00 -12.51
C GLY A 127 -1.55 -12.01 -14.00
N ILE A 128 -2.73 -12.53 -14.38
CA ILE A 128 -3.19 -12.56 -15.78
C ILE A 128 -3.41 -11.14 -16.33
N LEU A 129 -3.98 -10.23 -15.54
CA LEU A 129 -4.20 -8.84 -15.95
C LEU A 129 -2.89 -8.08 -16.20
N LEU A 130 -1.83 -8.42 -15.47
CA LEU A 130 -0.52 -7.79 -15.58
C LEU A 130 0.35 -8.43 -16.67
N GLY A 131 0.15 -9.72 -17.00
CA GLY A 131 0.86 -10.45 -18.05
C GLY A 131 1.78 -11.53 -17.51
#